data_AF-A0A960TMV9-F1
#
_entry.id   AF-A0A960TMV9-F1
#
_cell.length_a   1.000
_cell.length_b   1.000
_cell.length_c   1.000
_cell.angle_alpha   90.00
_cell.angle_beta   90.00
_cell.angle_gamma   90.00
#
_symmetry.space_group_name_H-M   'P 1'
#
loop_
_entity.id
_entity.type
_entity.pdbx_description
1 polymer ?
#
loop_
_entity_poly.entity_id
_entity_poly.type
_entity_poly.pdbx_seq_one_letter_code
_entity_poly.pdbx_strand_id
1 'polypeptide(L)'
;MNFIDTQVISYVYSGKKKIDIENKSASSVAISEFLKMYIPNNYTSARFYPRVASNLFQQFIHVPRSMITDKKHNKFAKRRTDQIVVNLNGNYPSFIEFGSLALHFAFKNKNKSILLNSMTHLEKNEIKEISDKISFLFDRNIICVPLSSDAIETMLVTLSMVDKEICFKNNFRNSINDLFIASTAFVNNTPLVTEDKLLNKIIAKHLKVKITKIDDEIIEMITDDELKIKEFRRNEAKGYINRGWQYKMINGC
;
A
#
# COMPACT_ATOMS: atom_id res chain seq x y z
N MET A 1 -13.03 13.18 4.17
CA MET A 1 -12.22 12.03 4.64
C MET A 1 -10.82 12.25 4.10
N ASN A 2 -9.76 12.02 4.88
CA ASN A 2 -8.38 12.23 4.38
C ASN A 2 -7.66 10.89 4.29
N PHE A 3 -6.79 10.79 3.31
CA PHE A 3 -5.85 9.71 3.12
C PHE A 3 -4.55 10.04 3.85
N ILE A 4 -3.96 9.08 4.54
CA ILE A 4 -2.69 9.26 5.26
C ILE A 4 -1.63 8.33 4.69
N ASP A 5 -0.40 8.82 4.60
CA ASP A 5 0.76 8.03 4.19
C ASP A 5 1.34 7.20 5.34
N THR A 6 2.34 6.36 5.04
CA THR A 6 3.04 5.54 6.03
C THR A 6 3.79 6.38 7.08
N GLN A 7 4.35 7.52 6.69
CA GLN A 7 5.16 8.35 7.57
C GLN A 7 4.31 8.99 8.66
N VAL A 8 3.16 9.57 8.29
CA VAL A 8 2.16 10.11 9.21
C VAL A 8 1.72 9.04 10.21
N ILE A 9 1.39 7.84 9.74
CA ILE A 9 1.05 6.70 10.64
C ILE A 9 2.21 6.43 11.61
N SER A 10 3.44 6.38 11.11
CA SER A 10 4.64 6.07 11.90
C SER A 10 4.96 7.12 12.96
N TYR A 11 4.77 8.40 12.66
CA TYR A 11 4.96 9.49 13.62
C TYR A 11 3.93 9.47 14.75
N VAL A 12 2.67 9.23 14.42
CA VAL A 12 1.61 9.15 15.43
C VAL A 12 1.81 7.91 16.30
N TYR A 13 2.17 6.76 15.70
CA TYR A 13 2.49 5.54 16.44
C TYR A 13 3.66 5.73 17.42
N SER A 14 4.72 6.42 16.99
CA SER A 14 5.90 6.68 17.82
C SER A 14 5.72 7.83 18.84
N GLY A 15 4.56 8.49 18.86
CA GLY A 15 4.29 9.62 19.74
C GLY A 15 5.03 10.91 19.36
N LYS A 16 5.69 10.95 18.20
CA LYS A 16 6.46 12.11 17.71
C LYS A 16 5.56 13.27 17.25
N LYS A 17 4.36 12.97 16.75
CA LYS A 17 3.38 13.98 16.31
C LYS A 17 1.99 13.66 16.85
N LYS A 18 1.25 14.71 17.20
CA LYS A 18 -0.14 14.65 17.66
C LYS A 18 -1.09 15.03 16.53
N ILE A 19 -1.19 14.16 15.52
CA ILE A 19 -2.11 14.31 14.40
C ILE A 19 -3.27 13.35 14.64
N ASP A 20 -4.50 13.82 14.47
CA ASP A 20 -5.66 12.95 14.49
C ASP A 20 -5.74 12.10 13.23
N ILE A 21 -5.54 10.80 13.40
CA ILE A 21 -5.64 9.79 12.34
C ILE A 21 -6.87 8.90 12.51
N GLU A 22 -7.75 9.18 13.48
CA GLU A 22 -8.91 8.35 13.72
C GLU A 22 -9.87 8.39 12.51
N ASN A 23 -10.39 7.22 12.12
CA ASN A 23 -11.29 7.07 10.98
C ASN A 23 -10.73 7.57 9.63
N LYS A 24 -9.41 7.76 9.51
CA LYS A 24 -8.76 8.14 8.24
C LYS A 24 -8.53 6.92 7.35
N SER A 25 -8.29 7.17 6.07
CA SER A 25 -7.99 6.13 5.08
C SER A 25 -6.49 5.98 4.87
N ALA A 26 -6.03 4.76 4.64
CA ALA A 26 -4.68 4.47 4.20
C ALA A 26 -4.72 3.40 3.11
N SER A 27 -3.77 3.43 2.17
CA SER A 27 -3.70 2.41 1.13
C SER A 27 -3.24 1.10 1.76
N SER A 28 -3.59 -0.02 1.14
CA SER A 28 -3.03 -1.32 1.52
C SER A 28 -1.50 -1.30 1.48
N VAL A 29 -0.89 -0.53 0.58
CA VAL A 29 0.57 -0.33 0.50
C VAL A 29 1.13 0.40 1.73
N ALA A 30 0.50 1.51 2.14
CA ALA A 30 0.94 2.24 3.34
C ALA A 30 0.84 1.36 4.60
N ILE A 31 -0.25 0.61 4.71
CA ILE A 31 -0.46 -0.34 5.80
C ILE A 31 0.59 -1.47 5.74
N SER A 32 0.83 -2.06 4.56
CA SER A 32 1.85 -3.09 4.38
C SER A 32 3.25 -2.61 4.78
N GLU A 33 3.61 -1.38 4.41
CA GLU A 33 4.89 -0.77 4.77
C GLU A 33 5.00 -0.56 6.29
N PHE A 34 3.97 0.04 6.91
CA PHE A 34 3.93 0.26 8.35
C PHE A 34 4.04 -1.05 9.14
N LEU A 35 3.33 -2.09 8.70
CA LEU A 35 3.36 -3.45 9.27
C LEU A 35 4.64 -4.23 8.94
N LYS A 36 5.59 -3.62 8.20
CA LYS A 36 6.85 -4.23 7.78
C LYS A 36 6.61 -5.55 7.03
N MET A 37 5.63 -5.59 6.13
CA MET A 37 5.36 -6.76 5.29
C MET A 37 6.47 -7.01 4.27
N TYR A 38 7.15 -5.96 3.80
CA TYR A 38 8.17 -6.07 2.78
C TYR A 38 9.50 -6.60 3.33
N ILE A 39 10.21 -7.36 2.50
CA ILE A 39 11.60 -7.75 2.76
C ILE A 39 12.49 -6.70 2.09
N PRO A 40 13.44 -6.07 2.82
CA PRO A 40 14.36 -5.11 2.23
C PRO A 40 15.07 -5.69 0.99
N ASN A 41 15.13 -4.91 -0.09
CA ASN A 41 15.77 -5.28 -1.36
C ASN A 41 15.17 -6.53 -2.06
N ASN A 42 13.97 -6.98 -1.67
CA ASN A 42 13.28 -8.09 -2.34
C ASN A 42 11.90 -7.64 -2.83
N TYR A 43 11.75 -7.63 -4.15
CA TYR A 43 10.57 -7.10 -4.83
C TYR A 43 9.49 -8.14 -5.10
N THR A 44 9.78 -9.43 -4.90
CA THR A 44 8.90 -10.53 -5.32
C THR A 44 8.43 -11.39 -4.16
N SER A 45 8.80 -11.06 -2.93
CA SER A 45 8.43 -11.79 -1.72
C SER A 45 8.20 -10.85 -0.54
N ALA A 46 7.30 -11.24 0.34
CA ALA A 46 6.98 -10.56 1.59
C ALA A 46 7.37 -11.44 2.80
N ARG A 47 7.48 -10.81 3.98
CA ARG A 47 7.74 -11.44 5.28
C ARG A 47 6.58 -12.34 5.70
N PHE A 48 5.36 -11.94 5.37
CA PHE A 48 4.13 -12.70 5.61
C PHE A 48 3.07 -12.37 4.55
N TYR A 49 2.06 -13.25 4.42
CA TYR A 49 1.05 -13.18 3.37
C TYR A 49 -0.36 -13.36 3.96
N PRO A 50 -1.09 -12.26 4.23
CA PRO A 50 -2.47 -12.36 4.70
C PRO A 50 -3.35 -12.94 3.59
N ARG A 51 -4.38 -13.71 3.95
CA ARG A 51 -5.25 -14.38 2.98
C ARG A 51 -6.63 -13.75 3.01
N VAL A 52 -7.26 -13.65 1.84
CA VAL A 52 -8.68 -13.33 1.77
C VAL A 52 -9.42 -14.48 2.44
N ALA A 53 -10.12 -14.20 3.53
CA ALA A 53 -10.98 -15.18 4.16
C ALA A 53 -12.18 -15.40 3.23
N SER A 54 -12.21 -16.51 2.48
CA SER A 54 -13.47 -17.00 1.94
C SER A 54 -14.33 -17.39 3.16
N ASN A 55 -15.46 -16.70 3.30
CA ASN A 55 -16.42 -16.92 4.37
C ASN A 55 -16.80 -18.41 4.38
N LEU A 56 -16.31 -19.17 5.36
CA LEU A 56 -16.95 -20.33 5.99
C LEU A 56 -15.97 -21.13 6.88
N PHE A 57 -14.67 -21.16 6.57
CA PHE A 57 -13.74 -22.08 7.26
C PHE A 57 -12.63 -21.45 8.11
N GLN A 58 -12.24 -20.19 7.88
CA GLN A 58 -11.11 -19.60 8.65
C GLN A 58 -11.45 -19.21 10.10
N GLN A 59 -12.73 -19.16 10.48
CA GLN A 59 -13.13 -18.92 11.87
C GLN A 59 -12.92 -20.16 12.77
N PHE A 60 -12.75 -21.35 12.17
CA PHE A 60 -12.72 -22.63 12.90
C PHE A 60 -11.42 -23.43 12.73
N ILE A 61 -10.53 -23.04 11.81
CA ILE A 61 -9.26 -23.76 11.66
C ILE A 61 -8.28 -23.26 12.73
N HIS A 62 -8.34 -23.90 13.90
CA HIS A 62 -7.19 -24.04 14.78
C HIS A 62 -6.14 -24.88 14.04
N VAL A 63 -5.31 -24.25 13.20
CA VAL A 63 -4.15 -24.94 12.65
C VAL A 63 -3.27 -25.28 13.86
N PRO A 64 -2.90 -26.56 14.08
CA PRO A 64 -2.00 -26.91 15.17
C PRO A 64 -0.69 -26.13 15.01
N ARG A 65 -0.22 -25.47 16.08
CA ARG A 65 1.05 -24.72 16.09
C ARG A 65 2.24 -25.53 15.55
N SER A 66 2.20 -26.86 15.68
CA SER A 66 3.20 -27.80 15.17
C SER A 66 3.28 -27.89 13.64
N MET A 67 2.26 -27.43 12.91
CA MET A 67 2.28 -27.33 11.44
C MET A 67 2.60 -25.92 10.94
N ILE A 68 2.87 -24.94 11.81
CA ILE A 68 2.90 -23.52 11.43
C ILE A 68 4.32 -22.97 11.26
N THR A 69 5.33 -23.69 11.74
CA THR A 69 6.72 -23.22 11.81
C THR A 69 7.53 -23.43 10.52
N ASP A 70 6.94 -24.02 9.49
CA ASP A 70 7.69 -24.48 8.32
C ASP A 70 7.79 -23.41 7.22
N LYS A 71 8.99 -23.19 6.68
CA LYS A 71 9.23 -22.36 5.46
C LYS A 71 8.32 -22.75 4.29
N LYS A 72 7.84 -24.00 4.26
CA LYS A 72 6.84 -24.51 3.30
C LYS A 72 5.50 -23.79 3.44
N HIS A 73 5.02 -23.53 4.66
CA HIS A 73 3.75 -22.82 4.90
C HIS A 73 3.77 -21.39 4.38
N ASN A 74 4.91 -20.70 4.50
CA ASN A 74 5.09 -19.37 3.94
C ASN A 74 5.03 -19.37 2.40
N LYS A 75 5.66 -20.36 1.74
CA LYS A 75 5.56 -20.56 0.28
C LYS A 75 4.14 -20.90 -0.19
N PHE A 76 3.40 -21.71 0.58
CA PHE A 76 1.99 -21.98 0.29
C PHE A 76 1.12 -20.75 0.49
N ALA A 77 1.36 -19.96 1.54
CA ALA A 77 0.65 -18.72 1.80
C ALA A 77 0.86 -17.68 0.70
N LYS A 78 2.09 -17.54 0.19
CA LYS A 78 2.43 -16.70 -0.96
C LYS A 78 1.54 -16.97 -2.18
N ARG A 79 1.24 -18.24 -2.46
CA ARG A 79 0.40 -18.64 -3.62
C ARG A 79 -1.09 -18.41 -3.41
N ARG A 80 -1.53 -18.24 -2.17
CA ARG A 80 -2.94 -18.16 -1.76
C ARG A 80 -3.40 -16.76 -1.36
N THR A 81 -2.47 -15.83 -1.17
CA THR A 81 -2.81 -14.42 -1.01
C THR A 81 -3.10 -13.80 -2.38
N ASP A 82 -3.90 -12.73 -2.39
CA ASP A 82 -4.06 -11.91 -3.59
C ASP A 82 -2.75 -11.21 -3.95
N GLN A 83 -2.50 -11.06 -5.25
CA GLN A 83 -1.25 -10.54 -5.80
C GLN A 83 -1.51 -9.51 -6.89
N ILE A 84 -0.67 -8.48 -6.93
CA ILE A 84 -0.58 -7.55 -8.04
C ILE A 84 0.85 -7.64 -8.56
N VAL A 85 1.02 -8.33 -9.69
CA VAL A 85 2.32 -8.50 -10.34
C VAL A 85 2.51 -7.34 -11.30
N VAL A 86 3.56 -6.55 -11.13
CA VAL A 86 3.91 -5.43 -12.00
C VAL A 86 5.21 -5.73 -12.73
N ASN A 87 5.16 -5.68 -14.06
CA ASN A 87 6.29 -5.85 -14.94
C ASN A 87 6.67 -4.51 -15.57
N LEU A 88 7.89 -4.05 -15.31
CA LEU A 88 8.42 -2.79 -15.83
C LEU A 88 9.40 -2.98 -17.00
N ASN A 89 9.31 -4.14 -17.66
CA ASN A 89 9.98 -4.45 -18.93
C ASN A 89 11.50 -4.15 -18.94
N GLY A 90 12.18 -4.40 -17.82
CA GLY A 90 13.62 -4.19 -17.67
C GLY A 90 14.07 -2.75 -17.45
N ASN A 91 13.17 -1.74 -17.53
CA ASN A 91 13.50 -0.37 -17.10
C ASN A 91 13.79 -0.31 -15.59
N TYR A 92 13.08 -1.15 -14.83
CA TYR A 92 13.15 -1.27 -13.39
C TYR A 92 12.90 -2.73 -12.97
N PRO A 93 13.28 -3.11 -11.74
CA PRO A 93 12.91 -4.42 -11.20
C PRO A 93 11.39 -4.61 -11.20
N SER A 94 10.93 -5.73 -11.76
CA SER A 94 9.54 -6.18 -11.59
C SER A 94 9.27 -6.50 -10.12
N PHE A 95 8.05 -6.23 -9.67
CA PHE A 95 7.67 -6.39 -8.27
C PHE A 95 6.27 -6.97 -8.11
N ILE A 96 5.96 -7.43 -6.90
CA ILE A 96 4.67 -8.01 -6.55
C ILE A 96 4.16 -7.37 -5.25
N GLU A 97 2.98 -6.75 -5.30
CA GLU A 97 2.22 -6.44 -4.09
C GLU A 97 1.41 -7.65 -3.64
N PHE A 98 1.42 -7.93 -2.34
CA PHE A 98 0.72 -9.07 -1.74
C PHE A 98 -0.34 -8.60 -0.76
N GLY A 99 -1.50 -9.25 -0.77
CA GLY A 99 -2.48 -9.11 0.31
C GLY A 99 -3.24 -7.79 0.32
N SER A 100 -3.32 -7.08 -0.81
CA SER A 100 -4.02 -5.79 -0.92
C SER A 100 -5.51 -5.92 -0.56
N LEU A 101 -6.19 -6.91 -1.16
CA LEU A 101 -7.59 -7.24 -0.85
C LEU A 101 -7.71 -7.90 0.53
N ALA A 102 -6.78 -8.80 0.89
CA ALA A 102 -6.79 -9.45 2.20
C ALA A 102 -6.72 -8.43 3.35
N LEU A 103 -5.87 -7.41 3.24
CA LEU A 103 -5.81 -6.29 4.18
C LEU A 103 -7.13 -5.54 4.23
N HIS A 104 -7.68 -5.15 3.07
CA HIS A 104 -8.97 -4.47 3.02
C HIS A 104 -10.05 -5.24 3.79
N PHE A 105 -10.19 -6.55 3.56
CA PHE A 105 -11.16 -7.38 4.27
C PHE A 105 -10.86 -7.52 5.77
N ALA A 106 -9.59 -7.65 6.16
CA ALA A 106 -9.21 -7.72 7.57
C ALA A 106 -9.63 -6.46 8.33
N PHE A 107 -9.38 -5.27 7.77
CA PHE A 107 -9.77 -3.99 8.37
C PHE A 107 -11.27 -3.76 8.32
N LYS A 108 -11.91 -3.95 7.15
CA LYS A 108 -13.35 -3.76 6.97
C LYS A 108 -14.17 -4.61 7.94
N ASN A 109 -13.77 -5.85 8.17
CA ASN A 109 -14.48 -6.79 9.05
C ASN A 109 -13.97 -6.79 10.50
N LYS A 110 -13.05 -5.87 10.85
CA LYS A 110 -12.38 -5.83 12.16
C LYS A 110 -11.79 -7.19 12.58
N ASN A 111 -11.31 -7.97 11.62
CA ASN A 111 -10.78 -9.30 11.85
C ASN A 111 -9.24 -9.29 11.94
N LYS A 112 -8.71 -8.98 13.13
CA LYS A 112 -7.27 -9.01 13.42
C LYS A 112 -6.66 -10.41 13.15
N SER A 113 -7.43 -11.48 13.32
CA SER A 113 -6.91 -12.86 13.24
C SER A 113 -6.35 -13.22 11.85
N ILE A 114 -6.89 -12.64 10.77
CA ILE A 114 -6.36 -12.82 9.40
C ILE A 114 -4.89 -12.42 9.32
N LEU A 115 -4.53 -11.31 9.98
CA LEU A 115 -3.16 -10.78 9.99
C LEU A 115 -2.30 -11.58 10.96
N LEU A 116 -2.79 -11.83 12.18
CA LEU A 116 -2.04 -12.56 13.21
C LEU A 116 -1.68 -13.99 12.77
N ASN A 117 -2.60 -14.69 12.10
CA ASN A 117 -2.36 -16.04 11.60
C ASN A 117 -1.36 -16.09 10.43
N SER A 118 -1.14 -14.96 9.75
CA SER A 118 -0.22 -14.90 8.61
C SER A 118 1.25 -14.77 9.02
N MET A 119 1.52 -14.38 10.26
CA MET A 119 2.85 -14.04 10.77
C MET A 119 3.38 -14.99 11.85
N THR A 120 2.70 -16.11 12.08
CA THR A 120 3.01 -17.09 13.11
C THR A 120 4.35 -17.80 12.95
N HIS A 121 4.97 -17.73 11.76
CA HIS A 121 6.31 -18.25 11.47
C HIS A 121 7.43 -17.24 11.75
N LEU A 122 7.11 -16.00 12.10
CA LEU A 122 8.09 -14.96 12.45
C LEU A 122 8.63 -15.15 13.87
N GLU A 123 9.73 -14.46 14.19
CA GLU A 123 10.29 -14.48 15.55
C GLU A 123 9.35 -13.82 16.55
N LYS A 124 9.37 -14.29 17.82
CA LYS A 124 8.44 -13.81 18.87
C LYS A 124 8.46 -12.29 19.05
N ASN A 125 9.64 -11.67 18.96
CA ASN A 125 9.79 -10.22 19.09
C ASN A 125 9.18 -9.47 17.88
N GLU A 126 9.32 -10.03 16.67
CA GLU A 126 8.72 -9.48 15.46
C GLU A 126 7.20 -9.59 15.49
N ILE A 127 6.67 -10.75 15.92
CA ILE A 127 5.24 -10.97 16.12
C ILE A 127 4.67 -9.93 17.08
N LYS A 128 5.35 -9.69 18.22
CA LYS A 128 4.92 -8.68 19.20
C LYS A 128 4.88 -7.29 18.58
N GLU A 129 5.97 -6.85 17.94
CA GLU A 129 6.04 -5.52 17.32
C GLU A 129 4.93 -5.31 16.27
N ILE A 130 4.71 -6.29 15.40
CA ILE A 130 3.69 -6.20 14.35
C ILE A 130 2.28 -6.28 14.96
N SER A 131 2.07 -7.08 16.01
CA SER A 131 0.78 -7.16 16.72
C SER A 131 0.39 -5.83 17.37
N ASP A 132 1.36 -5.13 17.97
CA ASP A 132 1.16 -3.81 18.58
C ASP A 132 0.74 -2.79 17.51
N LYS A 133 1.41 -2.81 16.35
CA LYS A 133 1.05 -1.99 15.19
C LYS A 133 -0.33 -2.30 14.61
N ILE A 134 -0.68 -3.59 14.48
CA ILE A 134 -2.02 -4.01 14.05
C ILE A 134 -3.06 -3.46 15.03
N SER A 135 -2.84 -3.61 16.33
CA SER A 135 -3.77 -3.12 17.34
C SER A 135 -3.95 -1.61 17.24
N PHE A 136 -2.84 -0.86 17.15
CA PHE A 136 -2.88 0.58 16.94
C PHE A 136 -3.75 1.00 15.75
N LEU A 137 -3.59 0.39 14.57
CA LEU A 137 -4.39 0.76 13.39
C LEU A 137 -5.88 0.45 13.57
N PHE A 138 -6.21 -0.67 14.20
CA PHE A 138 -7.61 -1.07 14.46
C PHE A 138 -8.26 -0.19 15.52
N ASP A 139 -7.53 0.16 16.57
CA ASP A 139 -8.02 0.97 17.68
C ASP A 139 -8.28 2.43 17.21
N ARG A 140 -7.60 2.88 16.14
CA ARG A 140 -7.86 4.13 15.43
C ARG A 140 -8.90 4.02 14.30
N ASN A 141 -9.50 2.85 14.11
CA ASN A 141 -10.47 2.57 13.06
C ASN A 141 -9.99 2.99 11.65
N ILE A 142 -8.72 2.73 11.34
CA ILE A 142 -8.14 3.05 10.02
C ILE A 142 -8.87 2.29 8.92
N ILE A 143 -9.26 3.00 7.86
CA ILE A 143 -9.93 2.43 6.70
C ILE A 143 -8.87 2.02 5.68
N CYS A 144 -8.67 0.70 5.50
CA CYS A 144 -7.77 0.17 4.47
C CYS A 144 -8.43 0.23 3.09
N VAL A 145 -7.82 1.00 2.17
CA VAL A 145 -8.24 1.10 0.77
C VAL A 145 -7.35 0.21 -0.09
N PRO A 146 -7.89 -0.83 -0.76
CA PRO A 146 -7.10 -1.72 -1.58
C PRO A 146 -6.68 -1.02 -2.88
N LEU A 147 -5.56 -1.46 -3.46
CA LEU A 147 -5.17 -1.09 -4.81
C LEU A 147 -6.21 -1.58 -5.83
N SER A 148 -6.76 -0.66 -6.61
CA SER A 148 -7.62 -0.90 -7.76
C SER A 148 -6.82 -0.85 -9.07
N SER A 149 -7.37 -1.43 -10.15
CA SER A 149 -6.84 -1.28 -11.52
C SER A 149 -6.56 0.18 -11.86
N ASP A 150 -7.53 1.04 -11.57
CA ASP A 150 -7.43 2.49 -11.76
C ASP A 150 -6.24 3.13 -11.03
N ALA A 151 -5.99 2.73 -9.78
CA ALA A 151 -4.87 3.23 -8.99
C ALA A 151 -3.53 2.73 -9.55
N ILE A 152 -3.47 1.48 -10.03
CA ILE A 152 -2.28 0.90 -10.65
C ILE A 152 -1.96 1.59 -11.98
N GLU A 153 -2.97 1.82 -12.81
CA GLU A 153 -2.79 2.53 -14.09
C GLU A 153 -2.35 3.98 -13.88
N THR A 154 -3.00 4.68 -12.93
CA THR A 154 -2.58 6.04 -12.54
C THR A 154 -1.14 6.05 -12.04
N MET A 155 -0.75 5.04 -11.25
CA MET A 155 0.63 4.89 -10.76
C MET A 155 1.61 4.70 -11.91
N LEU A 156 1.33 3.83 -12.88
CA LEU A 156 2.22 3.57 -14.02
C LEU A 156 2.38 4.81 -14.92
N VAL A 157 1.28 5.54 -15.17
CA VAL A 157 1.33 6.82 -15.91
C VAL A 157 2.18 7.83 -15.14
N THR A 158 1.94 7.99 -13.84
CA THR A 158 2.68 8.92 -12.99
C THR A 158 4.16 8.57 -12.94
N LEU A 159 4.50 7.29 -12.77
CA LEU A 159 5.87 6.79 -12.78
C LEU A 159 6.58 7.18 -14.09
N SER A 160 5.92 7.05 -15.24
CA SER A 160 6.50 7.39 -16.54
C SER A 160 6.82 8.89 -16.70
N MET A 161 6.14 9.74 -15.94
CA MET A 161 6.35 11.18 -15.90
C MET A 161 7.47 11.54 -14.94
N VAL A 162 7.39 11.05 -13.69
CA VAL A 162 8.37 11.36 -12.65
C VAL A 162 9.75 10.81 -13.00
N ASP A 163 9.83 9.67 -13.70
CA ASP A 163 11.08 9.08 -14.20
C ASP A 163 11.87 10.00 -15.12
N LYS A 164 11.23 11.01 -15.73
CA LYS A 164 11.92 12.03 -16.53
C LYS A 164 12.57 13.12 -15.67
N GLU A 165 12.16 13.26 -14.41
CA GLU A 165 12.59 14.31 -13.49
C GLU A 165 13.52 13.78 -12.36
N ILE A 166 13.39 12.51 -11.95
CA ILE A 166 14.17 11.91 -10.86
C ILE A 166 14.66 10.49 -11.19
N CYS A 167 15.86 10.15 -10.70
CA CYS A 167 16.41 8.80 -10.75
C CYS A 167 16.06 7.98 -9.48
N PHE A 168 15.33 6.87 -9.64
CA PHE A 168 14.83 6.06 -8.51
C PHE A 168 15.80 4.97 -7.99
N LYS A 169 17.01 4.83 -8.56
CA LYS A 169 17.85 3.62 -8.41
C LYS A 169 18.13 3.18 -6.96
N ASN A 170 18.29 4.12 -6.02
CA ASN A 170 18.68 3.78 -4.65
C ASN A 170 17.48 3.50 -3.72
N ASN A 171 16.29 4.02 -4.02
CA ASN A 171 15.11 3.94 -3.16
C ASN A 171 13.86 3.50 -3.95
N PHE A 172 14.07 2.61 -4.92
CA PHE A 172 13.04 2.22 -5.89
C PHE A 172 11.77 1.72 -5.21
N ARG A 173 11.89 0.85 -4.18
CA ARG A 173 10.71 0.32 -3.46
C ARG A 173 9.89 1.42 -2.81
N ASN A 174 10.55 2.30 -2.05
CA ASN A 174 9.88 3.37 -1.32
C ASN A 174 9.20 4.33 -2.30
N SER A 175 9.90 4.69 -3.37
CA SER A 175 9.35 5.58 -4.41
C SER A 175 8.11 4.99 -5.09
N ILE A 176 8.12 3.68 -5.37
CA ILE A 176 6.94 2.98 -5.89
C ILE A 176 5.80 2.96 -4.87
N ASN A 177 6.10 2.76 -3.59
CA ASN A 177 5.09 2.80 -2.54
C ASN A 177 4.44 4.20 -2.47
N ASP A 178 5.23 5.26 -2.50
CA ASP A 178 4.74 6.64 -2.50
C ASP A 178 3.83 6.93 -3.71
N LEU A 179 4.25 6.45 -4.90
CA LEU A 179 3.43 6.56 -6.12
C LEU A 179 2.12 5.80 -6.00
N PHE A 180 2.10 4.60 -5.41
CA PHE A 180 0.87 3.86 -5.15
C PHE A 180 -0.03 4.57 -4.16
N ILE A 181 0.52 5.09 -3.06
CA ILE A 181 -0.22 5.82 -2.03
C ILE A 181 -0.90 7.04 -2.67
N ALA A 182 -0.14 7.87 -3.39
CA ALA A 182 -0.65 9.06 -4.06
C ALA A 182 -1.68 8.73 -5.15
N SER A 183 -1.43 7.71 -5.98
CA SER A 183 -2.37 7.29 -7.02
C SER A 183 -3.66 6.73 -6.44
N THR A 184 -3.58 6.02 -5.31
CA THR A 184 -4.76 5.51 -4.60
C THR A 184 -5.60 6.67 -4.05
N ALA A 185 -4.96 7.63 -3.38
CA ALA A 185 -5.65 8.81 -2.87
C ALA A 185 -6.30 9.63 -3.99
N PHE A 186 -5.58 9.84 -5.10
CA PHE A 186 -6.07 10.55 -6.29
C PHE A 186 -7.30 9.88 -6.90
N VAL A 187 -7.24 8.57 -7.16
CA VAL A 187 -8.35 7.82 -7.75
C VAL A 187 -9.59 7.79 -6.85
N ASN A 188 -9.40 7.81 -5.52
CA ASN A 188 -10.50 7.87 -4.56
C ASN A 188 -10.95 9.32 -4.27
N ASN A 189 -10.47 10.30 -5.02
CA ASN A 189 -10.77 11.73 -4.84
C ASN A 189 -10.64 12.18 -3.37
N THR A 190 -9.62 11.68 -2.68
CA THR A 190 -9.40 11.88 -1.25
C THR A 190 -8.08 12.63 -1.06
N PRO A 191 -8.04 13.72 -0.26
CA PRO A 191 -6.81 14.44 0.00
C PRO A 191 -5.75 13.54 0.63
N LEU A 192 -4.50 13.59 0.14
CA LEU A 192 -3.37 12.87 0.73
C LEU A 192 -2.61 13.78 1.69
N VAL A 193 -2.54 13.37 2.97
CA VAL A 193 -1.70 13.97 3.99
C VAL A 193 -0.38 13.22 4.05
N THR A 194 0.74 13.93 3.81
CA THR A 194 2.07 13.34 3.72
C THR A 194 3.16 14.25 4.29
N GLU A 195 4.24 13.65 4.76
CA GLU A 195 5.45 14.37 5.18
C GLU A 195 6.54 14.42 4.09
N ASP A 196 6.53 13.51 3.10
CA ASP A 196 7.53 13.56 2.04
C ASP A 196 7.21 14.72 1.10
N LYS A 197 8.07 15.73 1.11
CA LYS A 197 7.93 16.95 0.34
C LYS A 197 8.48 16.83 -1.07
N LEU A 198 9.42 15.94 -1.37
CA LEU A 198 10.14 16.01 -2.64
C LEU A 198 9.40 15.24 -3.72
N LEU A 199 9.19 13.93 -3.49
CA LEU A 199 8.53 13.09 -4.47
C LEU A 199 7.06 13.48 -4.61
N ASN A 200 6.36 13.74 -3.50
CA ASN A 200 4.95 14.12 -3.57
C ASN A 200 4.70 15.50 -4.19
N LYS A 201 5.65 16.45 -4.14
CA LYS A 201 5.52 17.71 -4.91
C LYS A 201 5.55 17.47 -6.42
N ILE A 202 6.42 16.57 -6.87
CA ILE A 202 6.54 16.26 -8.30
C ILE A 202 5.33 15.43 -8.74
N ILE A 203 4.88 14.49 -7.92
CA ILE A 203 3.62 13.77 -8.15
C ILE A 203 2.45 14.77 -8.24
N ALA A 204 2.35 15.70 -7.29
CA ALA A 204 1.27 16.69 -7.27
C ALA A 204 1.25 17.58 -8.52
N LYS A 205 2.44 17.99 -9.00
CA LYS A 205 2.61 18.72 -10.25
C LYS A 205 2.05 17.92 -11.44
N HIS A 206 2.40 16.64 -11.56
CA HIS A 206 1.93 15.79 -12.67
C HIS A 206 0.44 15.44 -12.59
N LEU A 207 -0.07 15.18 -11.38
CA LEU A 207 -1.49 14.94 -11.13
C LEU A 207 -2.33 16.23 -11.17
N LYS A 208 -1.69 17.41 -11.29
CA LYS A 208 -2.34 18.73 -11.30
C LYS A 208 -3.23 18.96 -10.07
N VAL A 209 -2.80 18.45 -8.92
CA VAL A 209 -3.48 18.62 -7.63
C VAL A 209 -2.90 19.80 -6.86
N LYS A 210 -3.73 20.45 -6.05
CA LYS A 210 -3.28 21.57 -5.22
C LYS A 210 -2.53 21.02 -4.01
N ILE A 211 -1.47 21.73 -3.62
CA ILE A 211 -0.76 21.45 -2.36
C ILE A 211 -1.12 22.55 -1.38
N THR A 212 -1.64 22.16 -0.21
CA THR A 212 -1.81 23.04 0.95
C THR A 212 -0.85 22.60 2.04
N LYS A 213 -0.33 23.57 2.81
CA LYS A 213 0.55 23.29 3.93
C LYS A 213 -0.32 23.14 5.19
N ILE A 214 -0.25 21.99 5.86
CA ILE A 214 -0.90 21.78 7.15
C ILE A 214 0.04 22.23 8.28
N ASP A 215 1.33 21.90 8.15
CA ASP A 215 2.39 22.23 9.10
C ASP A 215 3.74 22.36 8.36
N ASP A 216 4.80 22.76 9.05
CA ASP A 216 6.16 22.87 8.52
C ASP A 216 6.62 21.62 7.80
N GLU A 217 6.19 20.45 8.25
CA GLU A 217 6.62 19.15 7.73
C GLU A 217 5.53 18.43 6.93
N ILE A 218 4.26 18.83 7.03
CA ILE A 218 3.13 18.09 6.46
C ILE A 218 2.42 18.91 5.39
N ILE A 219 2.23 18.28 4.24
CA ILE A 219 1.45 18.82 3.14
C ILE A 219 0.20 17.98 2.91
N GLU A 220 -0.83 18.62 2.36
CA GLU A 220 -2.03 17.98 1.87
C GLU A 220 -2.12 18.17 0.36
N MET A 221 -2.24 17.06 -0.38
CA MET A 221 -2.52 17.07 -1.80
C MET A 221 -4.02 16.94 -2.02
N ILE A 222 -4.65 18.01 -2.51
CA ILE A 222 -6.10 18.10 -2.69
C ILE A 222 -6.45 17.85 -4.16
N THR A 223 -7.23 16.79 -4.38
CA THR A 223 -7.86 16.50 -5.67
C THR A 223 -9.17 17.28 -5.76
N ASP A 224 -9.26 18.18 -6.75
CA ASP A 224 -10.32 19.20 -6.78
C ASP A 224 -11.53 18.83 -7.66
N ASP A 225 -11.56 17.67 -8.33
CA ASP A 225 -12.70 17.30 -9.20
C ASP A 225 -12.63 15.84 -9.69
N GLU A 226 -13.76 15.13 -9.72
CA GLU A 226 -13.87 13.84 -10.41
C GLU A 226 -13.66 13.96 -11.93
N LEU A 227 -14.03 15.11 -12.52
CA LEU A 227 -13.80 15.39 -13.94
C LEU A 227 -12.31 15.43 -14.27
N LYS A 228 -11.47 15.95 -13.36
CA LYS A 228 -10.00 15.96 -13.54
C LYS A 228 -9.40 14.57 -13.58
N ILE A 229 -9.93 13.60 -12.83
CA ILE A 229 -9.47 12.21 -12.85
C ILE A 229 -9.75 11.61 -14.24
N LYS A 230 -10.96 11.81 -14.77
CA LYS A 230 -11.35 11.33 -16.11
C LYS A 230 -10.55 12.02 -17.22
N GLU A 231 -10.34 13.33 -17.12
CA GLU A 231 -9.52 14.09 -18.07
C GLU A 231 -8.05 13.69 -18.04
N PHE A 232 -7.46 13.49 -16.86
CA PHE A 232 -6.10 12.99 -16.70
C PHE A 232 -5.93 11.67 -17.46
N ARG A 233 -6.83 10.72 -17.26
CA ARG A 233 -6.78 9.44 -17.99
C ARG A 233 -6.94 9.63 -19.49
N ARG A 234 -7.87 10.48 -19.94
CA ARG A 234 -8.13 10.69 -21.38
C ARG A 234 -6.97 11.39 -22.09
N ASN A 235 -6.39 12.40 -21.47
CA ASN A 235 -5.33 13.22 -22.07
C ASN A 235 -3.98 12.52 -21.96
N GLU A 236 -3.68 11.89 -20.83
CA GLU A 236 -2.41 11.20 -20.62
C GLU A 236 -2.39 9.83 -21.29
N ALA A 237 -3.53 9.19 -21.56
CA ALA A 237 -3.57 8.04 -22.48
C ALA A 237 -3.11 8.40 -23.91
N LYS A 238 -3.17 9.67 -24.32
CA LYS A 238 -2.65 10.14 -25.62
C LYS A 238 -1.16 10.48 -25.58
N GLY A 239 -0.63 10.89 -24.43
CA GLY A 239 0.79 11.23 -24.22
C GLY A 239 1.63 10.09 -23.61
N TYR A 240 0.98 9.04 -23.13
CA TYR A 240 1.63 7.87 -22.54
C TYR A 240 2.50 7.17 -23.58
N ILE A 241 3.80 7.20 -23.35
CA ILE A 241 4.75 6.40 -24.10
C ILE A 241 4.58 4.97 -23.57
N ASN A 242 4.04 4.08 -24.39
CA ASN A 242 3.92 2.67 -24.02
C ASN A 242 5.32 2.06 -23.85
N ARG A 243 5.79 2.00 -22.60
CA ARG A 243 7.07 1.40 -22.21
C ARG A 243 7.02 -0.13 -22.11
N GLY A 244 5.90 -0.74 -22.50
CA GLY A 244 5.64 -2.16 -22.27
C GLY A 244 5.39 -2.50 -20.80
N TRP A 245 5.10 -1.49 -19.96
CA TRP A 245 4.77 -1.71 -18.56
C TRP A 245 3.38 -2.32 -18.44
N GLN A 246 3.27 -3.38 -17.65
CA GLN A 246 2.05 -4.18 -17.54
C GLN A 246 1.84 -4.61 -16.09
N TYR A 247 0.59 -4.87 -15.73
CA TYR A 247 0.26 -5.46 -14.45
C TYR A 247 -0.73 -6.62 -14.62
N LYS A 248 -0.73 -7.52 -13.64
CA LYS A 248 -1.70 -8.61 -13.52
C LYS A 248 -2.18 -8.69 -12.08
N MET A 249 -3.48 -8.64 -11.90
CA MET A 249 -4.12 -8.94 -10.61
C MET A 249 -4.47 -10.42 -10.54
N ILE A 250 -4.14 -11.06 -9.43
CA ILE A 250 -4.41 -12.47 -9.16
C ILE A 250 -5.17 -12.52 -7.85
N ASN A 251 -6.40 -13.02 -7.87
CA ASN A 251 -7.16 -13.25 -6.65
C ASN A 251 -6.57 -14.44 -5.89
N GLY A 252 -6.39 -14.29 -4.58
CA GLY A 252 -5.95 -15.39 -3.71
C GLY A 252 -7.05 -16.45 -3.57
N CYS A 253 -6.65 -17.73 -3.52
CA CYS A 253 -7.53 -18.88 -3.31
C CYS A 253 -7.26 -19.56 -1.95
#